data_AF-A0A8H7ZT71-F1
#
_entry.id   AF-A0A8H7ZT71-F1
#
_cell.length_a   1.000
_cell.length_b   1.000
_cell.length_c   1.000
_cell.angle_alpha   90.00
_cell.angle_beta   90.00
_cell.angle_gamma   90.00
#
_symmetry.space_group_name_H-M   'P 1'
#
loop_
_entity.id
_entity.type
_entity.pdbx_description
1 polymer ?
#
loop_
_entity_poly.entity_id
_entity_poly.type
_entity_poly.pdbx_seq_one_letter_code
_entity_poly.pdbx_strand_id
1 'polypeptide(L)' 'MGSLNSSGTCPMVVTVCGTVKLGDFPPRGFSQSFVLQPDPQKNGNFFVRSDCHRFVGPDFDATPRR' A
#
# COMPACT_ATOMS: atom_id res chain seq x y z
N MET A 1 37.26 6.90 5.65
CA MET A 1 36.12 6.74 6.57
C MET A 1 34.89 7.27 5.85
N GLY A 2 33.95 6.41 5.46
CA GLY A 2 32.76 6.80 4.71
C GLY A 2 31.72 7.41 5.64
N SER A 3 31.30 8.64 5.36
CA SER A 3 30.24 9.34 6.08
C SER A 3 28.91 8.60 5.86
N LEU A 4 28.32 8.06 6.93
CA LEU A 4 26.93 7.58 6.95
C LEU A 4 26.00 8.81 6.93
N ASN A 5 25.93 9.48 5.78
CA ASN A 5 24.92 10.49 5.54
C ASN A 5 23.71 9.81 4.89
N SER A 6 22.70 9.45 5.68
CA SER A 6 21.30 9.48 5.24
C SER A 6 20.37 9.19 6.41
N SER A 7 19.58 10.20 6.77
CA SER A 7 18.48 10.13 7.72
C SER A 7 17.42 9.11 7.29
N GLY A 8 17.60 7.85 7.70
CA GLY A 8 16.65 7.13 8.56
C GLY A 8 15.28 6.73 8.01
N THR A 9 15.02 6.73 6.70
CA THR A 9 13.75 6.22 6.15
C THR A 9 13.99 5.25 5.00
N CYS A 10 13.39 4.06 5.10
CA CYS A 10 13.49 2.99 4.10
C CYS A 10 12.18 2.88 3.30
N PRO A 11 12.21 2.33 2.07
CA PRO A 11 11.00 2.00 1.35
C PRO A 11 10.10 1.05 2.16
N MET A 12 8.80 1.25 2.10
CA MET A 12 7.80 0.44 2.83
C MET A 12 6.86 -0.24 1.84
N VAL A 13 6.48 -1.48 2.15
CA VAL A 13 5.42 -2.19 1.42
C VAL A 13 4.17 -2.20 2.28
N VAL A 14 3.05 -1.74 1.71
CA VAL A 14 1.75 -1.71 2.38
C VAL A 14 0.78 -2.54 1.57
N THR A 15 0.13 -3.52 2.20
CA THR A 15 -0.95 -4.30 1.58
C THR A 15 -2.25 -3.97 2.27
N VAL A 16 -3.25 -3.62 1.47
CA VAL A 16 -4.61 -3.28 1.90
C VAL A 16 -5.56 -4.27 1.25
N CYS A 17 -6.42 -4.87 2.05
CA CYS A 17 -7.45 -5.78 1.61
C CYS A 17 -8.79 -5.32 2.20
N GLY A 18 -9.87 -5.47 1.45
CA GLY A 18 -11.19 -5.08 1.93
C GLY A 18 -12.24 -5.15 0.86
N THR A 19 -13.34 -4.43 1.08
CA THR A 19 -14.46 -4.34 0.14
C THR A 19 -14.64 -2.89 -0.28
N VAL A 20 -14.82 -2.65 -1.57
CA VAL A 20 -15.07 -1.32 -2.14
C VAL A 20 -16.41 -1.30 -2.88
N LYS A 21 -17.16 -0.21 -2.75
CA LYS A 21 -18.38 0.06 -3.54
C LYS A 21 -18.09 1.18 -4.52
N LEU A 22 -18.28 0.93 -5.81
CA LEU A 22 -18.06 1.91 -6.87
C LEU A 22 -19.40 2.25 -7.53
N GLY A 23 -19.89 3.47 -7.32
CA GLY A 23 -21.19 3.90 -7.85
C GLY A 23 -22.32 2.93 -7.48
N ASP A 24 -23.08 2.52 -8.49
CA ASP A 24 -24.23 1.60 -8.36
C ASP A 24 -23.86 0.12 -8.52
N PHE A 25 -22.58 -0.22 -8.68
CA PHE A 25 -22.15 -1.62 -8.71
C PHE A 25 -22.23 -2.26 -7.32
N PRO A 26 -22.50 -3.58 -7.23
CA PRO A 26 -22.41 -4.31 -5.96
C PRO A 26 -21.01 -4.17 -5.32
N PRO A 27 -20.91 -4.19 -3.97
CA PRO A 27 -19.62 -4.18 -3.29
C PRO A 27 -18.72 -5.34 -3.75
N ARG A 28 -17.44 -5.07 -3.99
CA ARG A 28 -16.46 -6.07 -4.44
C ARG A 28 -15.26 -6.12 -3.51
N GLY A 29 -14.79 -7.33 -3.23
CA GLY A 29 -13.52 -7.53 -2.55
C GLY A 29 -12.36 -7.01 -3.41
N PHE A 30 -11.34 -6.45 -2.76
CA PHE A 30 -10.09 -6.05 -3.40
C PHE A 30 -8.88 -6.41 -2.52
N SER A 31 -7.73 -6.53 -3.19
CA SER A 31 -6.40 -6.51 -2.58
C SER A 31 -5.53 -5.53 -3.37
N GLN A 32 -4.86 -4.64 -2.65
CA GLN A 32 -4.03 -3.59 -3.24
C GLN A 32 -2.72 -3.48 -2.49
N SER A 33 -1.60 -3.47 -3.21
CA SER A 33 -0.27 -3.32 -2.64
C SER A 33 0.38 -2.04 -3.14
N PHE A 34 0.97 -1.29 -2.21
CA PHE A 34 1.72 -0.07 -2.47
C PHE A 34 3.18 -0.25 -2.09
N VAL A 35 4.07 0.30 -2.90
CA VAL A 35 5.47 0.55 -2.50
C VAL A 35 5.62 2.04 -2.23
N LEU A 36 5.83 2.39 -0.96
CA LEU A 36 6.07 3.76 -0.52
C LEU A 36 7.57 4.04 -0.51
N GLN A 37 7.98 5.09 -1.21
CA GLN A 37 9.36 5.55 -1.22
C GLN A 37 9.45 6.86 -0.44
N PRO A 38 10.39 7.00 0.51
CA PRO A 38 10.61 8.27 1.21
C PRO A 38 10.94 9.40 0.23
N ASP A 39 10.35 10.57 0.46
CA ASP A 39 10.69 11.79 -0.26
C ASP A 39 12.01 12.36 0.28
N PRO A 40 13.09 12.40 -0.53
CA PRO A 40 14.38 12.89 -0.06
C PRO A 40 14.38 14.41 0.23
N GLN A 41 13.40 15.15 -0.27
CA GLN A 41 13.27 16.60 -0.07
C GLN A 41 12.34 16.96 1.10
N LYS A 42 11.45 16.04 1.51
CA LYS A 42 10.43 16.31 2.52
C LYS A 42 10.42 15.20 3.57
N ASN A 43 11.14 15.42 4.65
CA ASN A 43 11.24 14.44 5.74
C ASN A 43 9.85 14.07 6.28
N GLY A 44 9.61 12.76 6.45
CA GLY A 44 8.31 12.22 6.88
C GLY A 44 7.28 12.04 5.77
N ASN A 45 7.52 12.55 4.56
CA ASN A 45 6.66 12.29 3.41
C ASN A 45 7.14 11.07 2.62
N PHE A 46 6.17 10.39 2.03
CA PHE A 46 6.39 9.28 1.13
C PHE A 46 5.59 9.51 -0.15
N PHE A 47 6.12 9.05 -1.27
CA PHE A 47 5.37 8.97 -2.51
C PHE A 47 5.11 7.51 -2.87
N VAL A 48 4.04 7.28 -3.62
CA VAL A 48 3.70 5.96 -4.14
C VAL A 48 4.61 5.69 -5.34
N ARG A 49 5.55 4.76 -5.18
CA ARG A 49 6.43 4.30 -6.26
C ARG A 49 5.76 3.23 -7.12
N SER A 50 4.91 2.41 -6.51
CA SER A 50 4.17 1.35 -7.20
C SER A 50 2.81 1.19 -6.54
N ASP A 51 1.79 0.98 -7.38
CA ASP A 51 0.41 0.68 -7.01
C ASP A 51 -0.04 -0.53 -7.83
N CYS A 52 -0.45 -1.60 -7.14
CA CYS A 52 -0.99 -2.80 -7.75
C CYS A 52 -2.34 -3.14 -7.14
N HIS A 53 -3.42 -2.75 -7.82
CA HIS A 53 -4.79 -3.05 -7.43
C HIS A 53 -5.33 -4.30 -8.15
N ARG A 54 -6.04 -5.15 -7.41
CA ARG A 54 -6.76 -6.32 -7.97
C ARG A 54 -8.10 -6.50 -7.28
N PHE A 55 -9.15 -6.71 -8.07
CA PHE A 55 -10.38 -7.31 -7.54
C PHE A 55 -10.14 -8.78 -7.23
N VAL A 56 -10.71 -9.23 -6.13
CA VAL A 56 -10.61 -10.63 -5.68
C VAL A 56 -11.98 -11.29 -5.76
N GLY A 57 -11.97 -12.62 -5.89
CA GLY A 57 -13.18 -13.43 -6.02
C GLY A 57 -14.07 -13.40 -4.79
N PRO A 58 -15.30 -13.91 -4.89
CA PRO A 58 -16.27 -13.92 -3.79
C PRO A 58 -15.80 -14.71 -2.56
N ASP A 59 -14.87 -15.66 -2.72
CA ASP A 59 -14.30 -16.46 -1.64
C ASP A 59 -13.17 -15.73 -0.87
N PHE A 60 -12.90 -14.48 -1.21
CA PHE A 60 -11.91 -13.69 -0.48
C PHE A 60 -12.45 -13.22 0.86
N ASP A 61 -12.04 -13.92 1.91
CA ASP A 61 -12.26 -13.48 3.29
C ASP A 61 -11.22 -12.42 3.67
N ALA A 62 -11.66 -11.16 3.70
CA ALA A 62 -10.86 -10.02 4.15
C ALA A 62 -10.72 -9.93 5.68
N THR A 63 -11.33 -10.86 6.44
CA THR A 63 -11.25 -10.88 7.89
C THR A 63 -9.81 -11.16 8.34
N PRO A 64 -9.22 -10.34 9.22
CA PRO A 64 -7.90 -10.63 9.78
C PRO A 64 -7.93 -11.99 10.48
N ARG A 65 -7.11 -12.95 10.03
CA ARG A 65 -6.94 -14.21 10.78
C ARG A 65 -6.21 -13.88 12.08
N ARG A 66 -6.90 -14.10 13.21
CA ARG A 66 -6.35 -13.96 14.57
C ARG A 66 -5.31 -15.02 14.87
#